data_AF-A0A8T7LGB5-F1
#
_entry.id   AF-A0A8T7LGB5-F1
#
_cell.length_a   1.000
_cell.length_b   1.000
_cell.length_c   1.000
_cell.angle_alpha   90.00
_cell.angle_beta   90.00
_cell.angle_gamma   90.00
#
_symmetry.space_group_name_H-M   'P 1'
#
loop_
_entity.id
_entity.type
_entity.pdbx_description
1 polymer ?
#
loop_
_entity_poly.entity_id
_entity_poly.type
_entity_poly.pdbx_seq_one_letter_code
_entity_poly.pdbx_strand_id
1 'polypeptide(L)'
;MPDLETFEAEVKKNIKLLSSKDARTRRKAAAWLGEAGDPTAITALVQAYKNDQDGQVRENARYALGMFRALEEAWNEDQERVGQLLEDVALKGKMGRRPRIPTRGLVKAAISLLLSAAVVAGVALSGLLQPGGRSNANTPPPATETPDLSQTIAENTPTPETIAPTEIPTEAGPSPTPLPSHQHVDALQRIIDDMTAFRGPTTLLIQFWTEAQSSGTTVGCQEWRQSPPTIAADYALPQDIADALPNLKLAADLVNTGLKGMREGVNAFTTACNTGSPGIAAQDWLPRANLVVQAFEQAANLLVPLRG
;
A
#
# COMPACT_ATOMS: atom_id res chain seq x y z
N MET A 1 5.17 -6.62 29.43
CA MET A 1 4.62 -6.31 28.10
C MET A 1 3.15 -5.99 28.26
N PRO A 2 2.54 -5.19 27.37
CA PRO A 2 1.10 -5.30 27.13
C PRO A 2 0.78 -6.77 26.78
N ASP A 3 -0.42 -7.23 27.09
CA ASP A 3 -0.94 -8.45 26.44
C ASP A 3 -1.15 -8.20 24.94
N LEU A 4 -1.32 -9.28 24.17
CA LEU A 4 -1.41 -9.18 22.70
C LEU A 4 -2.61 -8.32 22.26
N GLU A 5 -3.73 -8.43 22.97
CA GLU A 5 -4.97 -7.69 22.69
C GLU A 5 -4.79 -6.17 22.88
N THR A 6 -4.16 -5.76 23.98
CA THR A 6 -3.84 -4.34 24.24
C THR A 6 -2.78 -3.79 23.28
N PHE A 7 -1.83 -4.60 22.81
CA PHE A 7 -0.91 -4.20 21.75
C PHE A 7 -1.63 -3.97 20.41
N GLU A 8 -2.43 -4.94 19.94
CA GLU A 8 -3.22 -4.81 18.72
C GLU A 8 -4.18 -3.60 18.76
N ALA A 9 -4.81 -3.35 19.92
CA ALA A 9 -5.68 -2.20 20.11
C ALA A 9 -4.91 -0.87 19.95
N GLU A 10 -3.68 -0.76 20.48
CA GLU A 10 -2.82 0.41 20.27
C GLU A 10 -2.34 0.53 18.82
N VAL A 11 -2.08 -0.57 18.10
CA VAL A 11 -1.79 -0.55 16.65
C VAL A 11 -2.98 0.03 15.88
N LYS A 12 -4.17 -0.56 16.03
CA LYS A 12 -5.42 -0.12 15.38
C LYS A 12 -5.73 1.36 15.67
N LYS A 13 -5.52 1.78 16.93
CA LYS A 13 -5.64 3.17 17.38
C LYS A 13 -4.63 4.09 16.70
N ASN A 14 -3.34 3.75 16.66
CA ASN A 14 -2.33 4.61 16.04
C ASN A 14 -2.49 4.68 14.51
N ILE A 15 -2.94 3.62 13.83
CA ILE A 15 -3.36 3.66 12.42
C ILE A 15 -4.46 4.72 12.23
N LYS A 16 -5.50 4.74 13.08
CA LYS A 16 -6.55 5.77 13.03
C LYS A 16 -6.03 7.18 13.33
N LEU A 17 -5.02 7.32 14.21
CA LEU A 17 -4.40 8.61 14.53
C LEU A 17 -3.58 9.22 13.37
N LEU A 18 -3.19 8.43 12.36
CA LEU A 18 -2.62 8.97 11.11
C LEU A 18 -3.61 9.83 10.31
N SER A 19 -4.91 9.78 10.60
CA SER A 19 -5.92 10.68 10.01
C SER A 19 -6.28 11.87 10.93
N SER A 20 -5.54 12.09 12.03
CA SER A 20 -5.81 13.19 12.96
C SER A 20 -5.62 14.57 12.31
N LYS A 21 -6.48 15.54 12.63
CA LYS A 21 -6.32 16.95 12.20
C LYS A 21 -5.04 17.57 12.75
N ASP A 22 -4.60 17.17 13.94
CA ASP A 22 -3.34 17.64 14.54
C ASP A 22 -2.12 16.89 13.95
N ALA A 23 -1.23 17.64 13.32
CA ALA A 23 0.02 17.13 12.77
C ALA A 23 0.92 16.52 13.86
N ARG A 24 0.94 17.04 15.10
CA ARG A 24 1.77 16.49 16.18
C ARG A 24 1.31 15.08 16.56
N THR A 25 0.00 14.84 16.56
CA THR A 25 -0.61 13.52 16.76
C THR A 25 -0.25 12.57 15.62
N ARG A 26 -0.38 13.00 14.36
CA ARG A 26 0.00 12.18 13.20
C ARG A 26 1.50 11.80 13.21
N ARG A 27 2.39 12.75 13.55
CA ARG A 27 3.84 12.51 13.67
C ARG A 27 4.15 11.44 14.71
N LYS A 28 3.50 11.52 15.89
CA LYS A 28 3.64 10.52 16.96
C LYS A 28 3.15 9.15 16.51
N ALA A 29 1.98 9.08 15.88
CA ALA A 29 1.43 7.83 15.36
C ALA A 29 2.37 7.18 14.32
N ALA A 30 2.86 7.95 13.34
CA ALA A 30 3.78 7.45 12.33
C ALA A 30 5.10 6.92 12.91
N ALA A 31 5.67 7.60 13.92
CA ALA A 31 6.86 7.12 14.62
C ALA A 31 6.58 5.85 15.43
N TRP A 32 5.52 5.85 16.24
CA TRP A 32 5.15 4.73 17.09
C TRP A 32 4.85 3.46 16.29
N LEU A 33 4.17 3.57 15.14
CA LEU A 33 3.89 2.43 14.27
C LEU A 33 5.16 1.81 13.67
N GLY A 34 6.19 2.61 13.41
CA GLY A 34 7.50 2.11 12.99
C GLY A 34 8.26 1.40 14.12
N GLU A 35 8.16 1.91 15.35
CA GLU A 35 8.75 1.27 16.54
C GLU A 35 8.00 -0.01 16.96
N ALA A 36 6.67 -0.05 16.77
CA ALA A 36 5.83 -1.21 17.06
C ALA A 36 6.07 -2.37 16.09
N GLY A 37 6.49 -2.10 14.85
CA GLY A 37 6.88 -3.13 13.88
C GLY A 37 5.73 -4.02 13.39
N ASP A 38 4.47 -3.63 13.61
CA ASP A 38 3.30 -4.37 13.15
C ASP A 38 3.04 -4.10 11.64
N PRO A 39 3.08 -5.13 10.77
CA PRO A 39 2.97 -4.94 9.33
C PRO A 39 1.58 -4.45 8.88
N THR A 40 0.53 -4.56 9.69
CA THR A 40 -0.81 -4.00 9.37
C THR A 40 -0.78 -2.47 9.22
N ALA A 41 0.23 -1.81 9.79
CA ALA A 41 0.43 -0.37 9.68
C ALA A 41 0.97 0.09 8.31
N ILE A 42 1.57 -0.82 7.52
CA ILE A 42 2.35 -0.46 6.31
C ILE A 42 1.50 0.34 5.31
N THR A 43 0.29 -0.10 4.99
CA THR A 43 -0.59 0.59 4.03
C THR A 43 -0.90 2.02 4.47
N ALA A 44 -1.21 2.23 5.75
CA ALA A 44 -1.49 3.56 6.29
C ALA A 44 -0.23 4.45 6.32
N LEU A 45 0.94 3.87 6.61
CA LEU A 45 2.22 4.57 6.54
C LEU A 45 2.61 4.93 5.09
N VAL A 46 2.33 4.09 4.10
CA VAL A 46 2.52 4.43 2.67
C VAL A 46 1.64 5.62 2.26
N GLN A 47 0.38 5.66 2.70
CA GLN A 47 -0.51 6.79 2.45
C GLN A 47 -0.01 8.07 3.14
N ALA A 48 0.41 7.97 4.41
CA ALA A 48 1.01 9.10 5.14
C ALA A 48 2.29 9.62 4.47
N TYR A 49 3.17 8.72 3.99
CA TYR A 49 4.39 9.08 3.27
C TYR A 49 4.11 9.83 1.96
N LYS A 50 3.13 9.37 1.17
CA LYS A 50 2.79 9.97 -0.13
C LYS A 50 2.01 11.28 0.02
N ASN A 51 1.02 11.32 0.92
CA ASN A 51 -0.08 12.30 0.85
C ASN A 51 -0.20 13.23 2.07
N ASP A 52 0.51 12.99 3.17
CA ASP A 52 0.43 13.89 4.33
C ASP A 52 1.02 15.26 3.98
N GLN A 53 0.32 16.32 4.37
CA GLN A 53 0.75 17.71 4.15
C GLN A 53 1.99 18.06 4.98
N ASP A 54 2.14 17.44 6.15
CA ASP A 54 3.21 17.72 7.09
C ASP A 54 4.50 16.94 6.76
N GLY A 55 5.59 17.68 6.54
CA GLY A 55 6.87 17.09 6.16
C GLY A 55 7.46 16.11 7.18
N GLN A 56 7.23 16.31 8.48
CA GLN A 56 7.72 15.39 9.51
C GLN A 56 6.86 14.12 9.61
N VAL A 57 5.57 14.18 9.28
CA VAL A 57 4.76 12.95 9.14
C VAL A 57 5.29 12.12 7.97
N ARG A 58 5.54 12.74 6.81
CA ARG A 58 6.14 12.04 5.66
C ARG A 58 7.50 11.45 5.99
N GLU A 59 8.34 12.18 6.73
CA GLU A 59 9.66 11.68 7.16
C GLU A 59 9.56 10.50 8.14
N ASN A 60 8.71 10.58 9.17
CA ASN A 60 8.49 9.49 10.11
C ASN A 60 7.92 8.25 9.41
N ALA A 61 6.96 8.42 8.51
CA ALA A 61 6.38 7.34 7.72
C ALA A 61 7.44 6.69 6.80
N ARG A 62 8.27 7.49 6.13
CA ARG A 62 9.41 6.99 5.33
C ARG A 62 10.41 6.21 6.18
N TYR A 63 10.70 6.68 7.40
CA TYR A 63 11.62 6.00 8.31
C TYR A 63 11.05 4.66 8.77
N ALA A 64 9.78 4.62 9.20
CA ALA A 64 9.07 3.40 9.56
C ALA A 64 9.07 2.37 8.42
N LEU A 65 8.70 2.77 7.20
CA LEU A 65 8.73 1.91 6.01
C LEU A 65 10.16 1.39 5.70
N GLY A 66 11.19 2.19 5.96
CA GLY A 66 12.58 1.77 5.89
C GLY A 66 12.95 0.71 6.94
N MET A 67 12.40 0.79 8.15
CA MET A 67 12.58 -0.24 9.18
C MET A 67 11.90 -1.56 8.79
N PHE A 68 10.66 -1.50 8.28
CA PHE A 68 9.96 -2.70 7.77
C PHE A 68 10.75 -3.40 6.67
N ARG A 69 11.24 -2.64 5.69
CA ARG A 69 12.07 -3.20 4.60
C ARG A 69 13.38 -3.78 5.12
N ALA A 70 14.10 -3.10 6.01
CA ALA A 70 15.36 -3.60 6.55
C ALA A 70 15.17 -4.86 7.42
N LEU A 71 14.04 -4.96 8.13
CA LEU A 71 13.65 -6.16 8.86
C LEU A 71 13.32 -7.31 7.90
N GLU A 72 12.58 -7.05 6.82
CA GLU A 72 12.28 -8.05 5.79
C GLU A 72 13.55 -8.57 5.10
N GLU A 73 14.45 -7.67 4.69
CA GLU A 73 15.74 -8.03 4.08
C GLU A 73 16.56 -8.93 5.02
N ALA A 74 16.74 -8.53 6.28
CA ALA A 74 17.46 -9.33 7.26
C ALA A 74 16.76 -10.67 7.57
N TRP A 75 15.43 -10.69 7.64
CA TRP A 75 14.64 -11.91 7.87
C TRP A 75 14.81 -12.90 6.70
N ASN A 76 14.84 -12.41 5.46
CA ASN A 76 15.04 -13.26 4.29
C ASN A 76 16.49 -13.79 4.17
N GLU A 77 17.48 -13.10 4.74
CA GLU A 77 18.87 -13.56 4.79
C GLU A 77 19.12 -14.64 5.85
N ASP A 78 18.61 -14.45 7.09
CA ASP A 78 18.94 -15.31 8.24
C ASP A 78 17.79 -15.32 9.28
N GLN A 79 16.74 -16.10 8.97
CA GLN A 79 15.53 -16.21 9.81
C GLN A 79 15.83 -16.63 11.26
N GLU A 80 16.74 -17.57 11.46
CA GLU A 80 17.06 -18.10 12.80
C GLU A 80 17.70 -17.00 13.66
N ARG A 81 18.70 -16.31 13.13
CA ARG A 81 19.37 -15.22 13.84
C ARG A 81 18.46 -14.03 14.09
N VAL A 82 17.62 -13.65 13.13
CA VAL A 82 16.68 -12.53 13.34
C VAL A 82 15.63 -12.89 14.38
N GLY A 83 15.10 -14.13 14.36
CA GLY A 83 14.23 -14.65 15.42
C GLY A 83 14.88 -14.58 16.80
N GLN A 84 16.12 -15.07 16.94
CA GLN A 84 16.88 -14.99 18.19
C GLN A 84 17.12 -13.54 18.65
N LEU A 85 17.43 -12.61 17.74
CA LEU A 85 17.64 -11.19 18.07
C LEU A 85 16.34 -10.52 18.55
N LEU A 86 15.21 -10.81 17.91
CA LEU A 86 13.90 -10.30 18.33
C LEU A 86 13.49 -10.89 19.68
N GLU A 87 13.74 -12.18 19.93
CA GLU A 87 13.51 -12.82 21.23
C GLU A 87 14.37 -12.20 22.34
N ASP A 88 15.66 -11.99 22.09
CA ASP A 88 16.59 -11.38 23.04
C ASP A 88 16.23 -9.92 23.35
N VAL A 89 15.73 -9.15 22.38
CA VAL A 89 15.25 -7.77 22.60
C VAL A 89 13.90 -7.75 23.31
N ALA A 90 12.91 -8.52 22.82
CA ALA A 90 11.54 -8.48 23.31
C ALA A 90 11.40 -9.16 24.68
N LEU A 91 11.77 -10.43 24.81
CA LEU A 91 11.58 -11.21 26.04
C LEU A 91 12.67 -10.94 27.08
N LYS A 92 13.91 -10.68 26.64
CA LYS A 92 15.08 -10.61 27.53
C LYS A 92 15.63 -9.18 27.72
N GLY A 93 15.07 -8.19 27.03
CA GLY A 93 15.45 -6.77 27.14
C GLY A 93 16.88 -6.44 26.71
N LYS A 94 17.56 -7.36 26.01
CA LYS A 94 18.97 -7.24 25.64
C LYS A 94 19.14 -6.42 24.36
N MET A 95 19.19 -5.10 24.51
CA MET A 95 19.59 -4.24 23.39
C MET A 95 21.05 -4.50 22.98
N GLY A 96 21.28 -4.80 21.71
CA GLY A 96 22.62 -4.96 21.14
C GLY A 96 23.46 -3.68 21.28
N ARG A 97 24.75 -3.82 21.60
CA ARG A 97 25.68 -2.69 21.61
C ARG A 97 25.87 -2.17 20.18
N ARG A 98 25.55 -0.89 19.93
CA ARG A 98 25.87 -0.25 18.65
C ARG A 98 27.38 -0.39 18.38
N PRO A 99 27.81 -1.03 17.27
CA PRO A 99 29.23 -1.11 16.95
C PRO A 99 29.77 0.31 16.72
N ARG A 100 30.90 0.64 17.37
CA ARG A 100 31.60 1.92 17.15
C ARG A 100 32.22 1.90 15.75
N ILE A 101 31.51 2.40 14.76
CA ILE A 101 32.06 2.65 13.42
C ILE A 101 33.08 3.80 13.54
N PRO A 102 34.38 3.59 13.27
CA PRO A 102 35.39 4.64 13.38
C PRO A 102 35.31 5.56 12.14
N THR A 103 34.39 6.51 12.16
CA THR A 103 34.14 7.47 11.06
C THR A 103 35.41 8.18 10.58
N ARG A 104 36.34 8.48 11.49
CA ARG A 104 37.66 9.09 11.18
C ARG A 104 38.56 8.24 10.27
N GLY A 105 38.37 6.92 10.22
CA GLY A 105 39.09 6.03 9.30
C GLY A 105 38.48 6.02 7.90
N LEU A 106 37.15 5.80 7.82
CA LEU A 106 36.42 5.73 6.55
C LEU A 106 36.44 7.05 5.78
N VAL A 107 36.33 8.19 6.46
CA VAL A 107 36.44 9.51 5.80
C VAL A 107 37.83 9.73 5.21
N LYS A 108 38.90 9.31 5.90
CA LYS A 108 40.26 9.38 5.34
C LYS A 108 40.46 8.44 4.15
N ALA A 109 39.91 7.23 4.21
CA ALA A 109 39.94 6.29 3.10
C ALA A 109 39.21 6.84 1.87
N ALA A 110 37.98 7.36 2.05
CA ALA A 110 37.19 7.97 0.97
C ALA A 110 37.88 9.21 0.36
N ILE A 111 38.42 10.11 1.19
CA ILE A 111 39.20 11.27 0.72
C ILE A 111 40.45 10.80 -0.05
N SER A 112 41.16 9.78 0.42
CA SER A 112 42.33 9.23 -0.29
C SER A 112 41.95 8.56 -1.63
N LEU A 113 40.78 7.93 -1.71
CA LEU A 113 40.25 7.33 -2.94
C LEU A 113 39.84 8.41 -3.95
N LEU A 114 39.21 9.49 -3.49
CA LEU A 114 38.86 10.64 -4.33
C LEU A 114 40.09 11.41 -4.82
N LEU A 115 41.10 11.62 -3.96
CA LEU A 115 42.35 12.27 -4.34
C LEU A 115 43.16 11.44 -5.35
N SER A 116 43.21 10.11 -5.20
CA SER A 116 43.88 9.23 -6.16
C SER A 116 43.14 9.18 -7.51
N ALA A 117 41.81 9.17 -7.51
CA ALA A 117 41.01 9.28 -8.73
C ALA A 117 41.26 10.62 -9.47
N ALA A 118 41.42 11.73 -8.76
CA ALA A 118 41.72 13.04 -9.35
C ALA A 118 43.10 13.08 -10.03
N VAL A 119 44.12 12.40 -9.49
CA VAL A 119 45.44 12.28 -10.11
C VAL A 119 45.39 11.51 -11.43
N VAL A 120 44.55 10.45 -11.51
CA VAL A 120 44.36 9.68 -12.75
C VAL A 120 43.62 10.52 -13.82
N ALA A 121 42.63 11.33 -13.43
CA ALA A 121 41.91 12.21 -14.35
C ALA A 121 42.75 13.39 -14.88
N GLY A 122 43.68 13.91 -14.07
CA GLY A 122 44.50 15.09 -14.42
C GLY A 122 45.49 14.89 -15.57
N VAL A 123 45.84 13.64 -15.92
CA VAL A 123 46.79 13.34 -17.01
C VAL A 123 46.10 13.23 -18.38
N ALA A 124 44.76 13.11 -18.43
CA ALA A 124 44.02 12.82 -19.66
C ALA A 124 43.47 14.06 -20.39
N LEU A 125 43.41 15.24 -19.76
CA LEU A 125 42.88 16.48 -20.36
C LEU A 125 43.98 17.54 -20.58
N SER A 126 44.83 17.30 -21.58
CA SER A 126 45.77 18.29 -22.11
C SER A 126 45.84 18.20 -23.63
N GLY A 127 44.70 18.43 -24.29
CA GLY A 127 44.58 18.46 -25.74
C GLY A 127 43.35 19.26 -26.20
N LEU A 128 43.57 20.19 -27.13
CA LEU A 128 42.59 21.03 -27.83
C LEU A 128 41.82 22.08 -27.00
N LEU A 129 42.43 23.26 -26.88
CA LEU A 129 41.71 24.52 -27.09
C LEU A 129 41.87 24.94 -28.56
N GLN A 130 40.80 25.51 -29.15
CA GLN A 130 40.90 26.77 -29.91
C GLN A 130 39.51 27.46 -30.02
N PRO A 131 39.44 28.79 -30.19
CA PRO A 131 38.19 29.56 -30.03
C PRO A 131 37.69 30.26 -31.31
N GLY A 132 36.43 30.72 -31.29
CA GLY A 132 35.99 31.88 -32.09
C GLY A 132 34.61 31.77 -32.75
N GLY A 133 33.82 32.85 -32.71
CA GLY A 133 32.61 33.02 -33.53
C GLY A 133 31.39 33.60 -32.82
N ARG A 134 31.25 34.93 -32.78
CA ARG A 134 30.00 35.63 -32.41
C ARG A 134 29.12 35.84 -33.65
N SER A 135 27.79 35.78 -33.49
CA SER A 135 26.89 36.88 -33.91
C SER A 135 25.51 36.77 -33.26
N ASN A 136 24.79 37.90 -33.20
CA ASN A 136 23.50 38.08 -32.51
C ASN A 136 22.30 37.95 -33.46
N ALA A 137 21.10 37.72 -32.92
CA ALA A 137 19.94 38.63 -33.08
C ALA A 137 18.75 38.23 -32.16
N ASN A 138 17.92 39.24 -31.82
CA ASN A 138 16.63 39.11 -31.10
C ASN A 138 15.55 38.51 -32.05
N THR A 139 14.30 38.17 -31.66
CA THR A 139 13.32 38.84 -30.77
C THR A 139 12.18 37.84 -30.42
N PRO A 140 11.33 38.08 -29.38
CA PRO A 140 10.31 37.12 -28.93
C PRO A 140 8.92 37.31 -29.60
N PRO A 141 8.08 36.26 -29.67
CA PRO A 141 6.66 36.37 -30.04
C PRO A 141 5.74 36.74 -28.84
N PRO A 142 4.52 37.26 -29.09
CA PRO A 142 3.70 37.92 -28.07
C PRO A 142 2.71 37.00 -27.33
N ALA A 143 2.09 37.55 -26.28
CA ALA A 143 0.96 36.96 -25.55
C ALA A 143 -0.39 37.49 -26.05
N THR A 144 -1.36 36.60 -26.24
CA THR A 144 -2.80 36.81 -26.51
C THR A 144 -3.42 35.40 -26.63
N GLU A 145 -4.66 35.08 -26.23
CA GLU A 145 -5.70 35.82 -25.50
C GLU A 145 -6.70 34.79 -24.90
N THR A 146 -7.37 35.13 -23.80
CA THR A 146 -8.53 34.38 -23.26
C THR A 146 -9.80 34.69 -24.04
N PRO A 147 -10.71 33.72 -24.24
CA PRO A 147 -12.13 33.98 -24.42
C PRO A 147 -12.90 33.74 -23.11
N ASP A 148 -13.31 34.82 -22.44
CA ASP A 148 -14.54 34.82 -21.64
C ASP A 148 -15.72 35.00 -22.60
N LEU A 149 -16.78 34.22 -22.43
CA LEU A 149 -18.04 34.38 -23.14
C LEU A 149 -19.22 34.10 -22.20
N SER A 150 -19.27 34.87 -21.13
CA SER A 150 -20.45 35.03 -20.29
C SER A 150 -21.53 35.87 -20.99
N GLN A 151 -22.71 35.30 -21.27
CA GLN A 151 -24.00 36.00 -21.13
C GLN A 151 -25.22 35.05 -21.23
N THR A 152 -25.93 34.92 -20.10
CA THR A 152 -27.38 35.17 -19.90
C THR A 152 -28.36 34.65 -20.96
N ILE A 153 -29.28 33.74 -20.63
CA ILE A 153 -30.71 33.94 -20.27
C ILE A 153 -31.31 32.49 -20.16
N ALA A 154 -32.23 32.09 -19.27
CA ALA A 154 -33.07 32.77 -18.28
C ALA A 154 -33.32 31.94 -16.99
N GLU A 155 -33.92 32.62 -16.03
CA GLU A 155 -34.65 32.20 -14.81
C GLU A 155 -35.80 31.19 -15.03
N ASN A 156 -35.94 30.21 -14.13
CA ASN A 156 -37.24 29.71 -13.62
C ASN A 156 -37.07 28.80 -12.40
N THR A 157 -37.43 29.33 -11.22
CA THR A 157 -37.57 28.59 -9.96
C THR A 157 -38.96 27.95 -9.89
N PRO A 158 -39.10 26.78 -9.25
CA PRO A 158 -40.17 26.66 -8.26
C PRO A 158 -39.70 26.16 -6.89
N THR A 159 -40.40 26.67 -5.89
CA THR A 159 -40.25 26.53 -4.44
C THR A 159 -40.37 25.07 -3.97
N PRO A 160 -39.69 24.63 -2.88
CA PRO A 160 -39.82 23.28 -2.36
C PRO A 160 -41.16 23.05 -1.64
N GLU A 161 -41.90 22.02 -2.04
CA GLU A 161 -43.06 21.54 -1.28
C GLU A 161 -42.62 20.68 -0.09
N THR A 162 -43.14 21.05 1.08
CA THR A 162 -42.99 20.28 2.33
C THR A 162 -43.89 19.06 2.29
N ILE A 163 -43.32 17.86 2.47
CA ILE A 163 -44.06 16.65 2.82
C ILE A 163 -43.67 16.27 4.26
N ALA A 164 -44.66 16.26 5.15
CA ALA A 164 -44.49 15.85 6.54
C ALA A 164 -44.33 14.32 6.65
N PRO A 165 -43.57 13.82 7.65
CA PRO A 165 -43.40 12.38 7.85
C PRO A 165 -44.72 11.73 8.27
N THR A 166 -45.12 10.67 7.56
CA THR A 166 -46.22 9.79 8.00
C THR A 166 -45.68 8.81 9.03
N GLU A 167 -46.31 8.76 10.19
CA GLU A 167 -45.97 7.82 11.26
C GLU A 167 -46.30 6.37 10.83
N ILE A 168 -45.34 5.45 10.99
CA ILE A 168 -45.56 4.01 10.83
C ILE A 168 -45.86 3.43 12.22
N PRO A 169 -46.93 2.63 12.41
CA PRO A 169 -47.26 2.07 13.71
C PRO A 169 -46.18 1.15 14.27
N THR A 170 -45.77 1.41 15.52
CA THR A 170 -44.87 0.55 16.29
C THR A 170 -45.61 -0.72 16.75
N GLU A 171 -45.37 -1.84 16.07
CA GLU A 171 -45.74 -3.17 16.59
C GLU A 171 -44.49 -3.87 17.13
N ALA A 172 -44.40 -3.96 18.46
CA ALA A 172 -43.26 -4.53 19.17
C ALA A 172 -43.31 -6.07 19.16
N GLY A 173 -42.88 -6.67 18.05
CA GLY A 173 -42.59 -8.10 17.98
C GLY A 173 -41.45 -8.51 18.93
N PRO A 174 -41.31 -9.81 19.25
CA PRO A 174 -40.27 -10.29 20.16
C PRO A 174 -38.89 -9.95 19.61
N SER A 175 -38.04 -9.38 20.47
CA SER A 175 -36.66 -8.97 20.14
C SER A 175 -35.94 -10.12 19.41
N PRO A 176 -35.50 -9.93 18.16
CA PRO A 176 -34.81 -10.99 17.44
C PRO A 176 -33.52 -11.34 18.17
N THR A 177 -33.21 -12.64 18.23
CA THR A 177 -31.89 -13.12 18.64
C THR A 177 -30.83 -12.42 17.79
N PRO A 178 -29.75 -11.87 18.37
CA PRO A 178 -28.70 -11.21 17.58
C PRO A 178 -28.18 -12.16 16.50
N LEU A 179 -28.34 -11.76 15.23
CA LEU A 179 -27.80 -12.50 14.10
C LEU A 179 -26.26 -12.58 14.27
N PRO A 180 -25.63 -13.74 14.08
CA PRO A 180 -24.20 -13.94 14.34
C PRO A 180 -23.33 -13.34 13.23
N SER A 181 -23.47 -12.05 12.95
CA SER A 181 -22.81 -11.34 11.84
C SER A 181 -21.29 -11.23 12.02
N HIS A 182 -20.80 -11.04 13.24
CA HIS A 182 -19.37 -10.83 13.54
C HIS A 182 -18.48 -11.95 12.98
N GLN A 183 -18.88 -13.22 13.13
CA GLN A 183 -18.08 -14.36 12.61
C GLN A 183 -17.89 -14.30 11.08
N HIS A 184 -18.86 -13.73 10.36
CA HIS A 184 -18.81 -13.58 8.90
C HIS A 184 -17.98 -12.34 8.52
N VAL A 185 -18.10 -11.25 9.26
CA VAL A 185 -17.25 -10.05 9.12
C VAL A 185 -15.78 -10.43 9.33
N ASP A 186 -15.46 -11.17 10.40
CA ASP A 186 -14.10 -11.59 10.74
C ASP A 186 -13.54 -12.65 9.78
N ALA A 187 -14.40 -13.50 9.20
CA ALA A 187 -13.97 -14.46 8.18
C ALA A 187 -13.68 -13.77 6.84
N LEU A 188 -14.55 -12.87 6.38
CA LEU A 188 -14.33 -12.08 5.16
C LEU A 188 -13.10 -11.18 5.32
N GLN A 189 -12.89 -10.58 6.50
CA GLN A 189 -11.73 -9.73 6.72
C GLN A 189 -10.42 -10.52 6.67
N ARG A 190 -10.35 -11.71 7.30
CA ARG A 190 -9.15 -12.57 7.20
C ARG A 190 -8.82 -12.95 5.77
N ILE A 191 -9.83 -13.26 4.94
CA ILE A 191 -9.62 -13.52 3.51
C ILE A 191 -9.01 -12.30 2.82
N ILE A 192 -9.52 -11.10 3.08
CA ILE A 192 -8.95 -9.86 2.52
C ILE A 192 -7.51 -9.66 2.99
N ASP A 193 -7.24 -9.80 4.28
CA ASP A 193 -5.92 -9.58 4.87
C ASP A 193 -4.89 -10.58 4.31
N ASP A 194 -5.21 -11.88 4.26
CA ASP A 194 -4.34 -12.92 3.69
C ASP A 194 -4.05 -12.67 2.20
N MET A 195 -5.09 -12.27 1.44
CA MET A 195 -4.99 -12.04 -0.01
C MET A 195 -4.25 -10.75 -0.37
N THR A 196 -4.34 -9.71 0.47
CA THR A 196 -3.78 -8.36 0.22
C THR A 196 -2.57 -8.01 1.10
N ALA A 197 -2.08 -8.97 1.89
CA ALA A 197 -0.81 -8.87 2.61
C ALA A 197 0.34 -8.43 1.69
N PHE A 198 1.43 -7.93 2.29
CA PHE A 198 2.59 -7.40 1.55
C PHE A 198 3.23 -8.43 0.59
N ARG A 199 3.30 -9.70 0.99
CA ARG A 199 3.66 -10.85 0.13
C ARG A 199 2.44 -11.72 -0.22
N GLY A 200 1.23 -11.19 -0.04
CA GLY A 200 -0.01 -11.88 -0.35
C GLY A 200 -0.18 -12.11 -1.85
N PRO A 201 -0.97 -13.11 -2.27
CA PRO A 201 -1.14 -13.48 -3.68
C PRO A 201 -1.50 -12.30 -4.60
N THR A 202 -2.34 -11.37 -4.14
CA THR A 202 -2.77 -10.21 -4.96
C THR A 202 -1.65 -9.21 -5.20
N THR A 203 -0.86 -8.93 -4.16
CA THR A 203 0.27 -8.00 -4.23
C THR A 203 1.37 -8.53 -5.16
N LEU A 204 1.69 -9.82 -5.04
CA LEU A 204 2.65 -10.49 -5.92
C LEU A 204 2.15 -10.57 -7.38
N LEU A 205 0.86 -10.84 -7.62
CA LEU A 205 0.28 -10.85 -8.97
C LEU A 205 0.50 -9.52 -9.70
N ILE A 206 0.23 -8.40 -9.03
CA ILE A 206 0.41 -7.06 -9.60
C ILE A 206 1.89 -6.74 -9.80
N GLN A 207 2.75 -7.09 -8.84
CA GLN A 207 4.19 -6.93 -8.97
C GLN A 207 4.70 -7.65 -10.23
N PHE A 208 4.39 -8.94 -10.39
CA PHE A 208 4.91 -9.73 -11.50
C PHE A 208 4.36 -9.30 -12.85
N TRP A 209 3.09 -8.88 -12.94
CA TRP A 209 2.58 -8.26 -14.17
C TRP A 209 3.25 -6.92 -14.47
N THR A 210 3.58 -6.11 -13.46
CA THR A 210 4.27 -4.82 -13.65
C THR A 210 5.72 -5.02 -14.10
N GLU A 211 6.44 -5.98 -13.52
CA GLU A 211 7.77 -6.40 -13.96
C GLU A 211 7.75 -6.95 -15.39
N ALA A 212 6.79 -7.81 -15.71
CA ALA A 212 6.61 -8.37 -17.05
C ALA A 212 6.30 -7.29 -18.09
N GLN A 213 5.41 -6.35 -17.78
CA GLN A 213 5.06 -5.24 -18.68
C GLN A 213 6.26 -4.34 -18.97
N SER A 214 7.09 -4.06 -17.96
CA SER A 214 8.21 -3.11 -18.07
C SER A 214 9.49 -3.73 -18.63
N SER A 215 9.76 -5.01 -18.38
CA SER A 215 11.02 -5.68 -18.75
C SER A 215 10.85 -6.85 -19.74
N GLY A 216 9.61 -7.22 -20.09
CA GLY A 216 9.29 -8.41 -20.87
C GLY A 216 9.32 -9.72 -20.08
N THR A 217 9.90 -9.72 -18.87
CA THR A 217 10.15 -10.90 -18.03
C THR A 217 9.86 -10.62 -16.55
N THR A 218 9.87 -11.64 -15.70
CA THR A 218 9.71 -11.47 -14.23
C THR A 218 10.23 -12.70 -13.51
N VAL A 219 10.77 -12.52 -12.31
CA VAL A 219 11.17 -13.62 -11.42
C VAL A 219 9.97 -14.46 -10.97
N GLY A 220 8.76 -13.90 -11.00
CA GLY A 220 7.52 -14.60 -10.67
C GLY A 220 7.27 -15.85 -11.51
N CYS A 221 7.75 -15.89 -12.75
CA CYS A 221 7.66 -17.08 -13.61
C CYS A 221 8.49 -18.28 -13.09
N GLN A 222 9.53 -18.05 -12.29
CA GLN A 222 10.24 -19.09 -11.57
C GLN A 222 9.58 -19.35 -10.22
N GLU A 223 9.27 -18.30 -9.47
CA GLU A 223 8.71 -18.38 -8.11
C GLU A 223 7.42 -19.20 -8.07
N TRP A 224 6.41 -18.85 -8.87
CA TRP A 224 5.13 -19.55 -8.91
C TRP A 224 5.14 -20.87 -9.69
N ARG A 225 6.22 -21.16 -10.43
CA ARG A 225 6.45 -22.52 -10.95
C ARG A 225 6.93 -23.47 -9.84
N GLN A 226 7.64 -22.96 -8.84
CA GLN A 226 8.14 -23.73 -7.70
C GLN A 226 7.10 -23.80 -6.57
N SER A 227 6.44 -22.68 -6.26
CA SER A 227 5.44 -22.55 -5.20
C SER A 227 4.28 -21.66 -5.66
N PRO A 228 3.28 -22.21 -6.38
CA PRO A 228 2.10 -21.44 -6.80
C PRO A 228 1.28 -20.98 -5.57
N PRO A 229 0.66 -19.79 -5.61
CA PRO A 229 -0.12 -19.28 -4.50
C PRO A 229 -1.41 -20.08 -4.34
N THR A 230 -1.78 -20.39 -3.10
CA THR A 230 -3.11 -20.93 -2.78
C THR A 230 -4.09 -19.78 -2.69
N ILE A 231 -5.14 -19.80 -3.52
CA ILE A 231 -6.22 -18.80 -3.49
C ILE A 231 -7.41 -19.42 -2.76
N ALA A 232 -8.01 -18.68 -1.83
CA ALA A 232 -9.16 -19.17 -1.07
C ALA A 232 -10.35 -19.55 -1.99
N ALA A 233 -11.16 -20.51 -1.52
CA ALA A 233 -12.44 -20.83 -2.12
C ALA A 233 -13.47 -19.71 -1.84
N ASP A 234 -14.53 -19.65 -2.65
CA ASP A 234 -15.54 -18.61 -2.51
C ASP A 234 -16.30 -18.75 -1.19
N TYR A 235 -16.49 -17.61 -0.52
CA TYR A 235 -17.15 -17.51 0.77
C TYR A 235 -18.68 -17.64 0.61
N ALA A 236 -19.26 -18.67 1.21
CA ALA A 236 -20.70 -18.88 1.23
C ALA A 236 -21.33 -18.20 2.46
N LEU A 237 -21.94 -17.02 2.24
CA LEU A 237 -22.76 -16.36 3.26
C LEU A 237 -24.14 -17.05 3.35
N PRO A 238 -24.63 -17.41 4.55
CA PRO A 238 -26.00 -17.93 4.73
C PRO A 238 -27.07 -16.95 4.20
N GLN A 239 -28.13 -17.47 3.58
CA GLN A 239 -29.13 -16.63 2.89
C GLN A 239 -29.94 -15.75 3.86
N ASP A 240 -30.29 -16.28 5.03
CA ASP A 240 -30.94 -15.54 6.12
C ASP A 240 -30.10 -14.33 6.58
N ILE A 241 -28.77 -14.47 6.61
CA ILE A 241 -27.83 -13.39 6.93
C ILE A 241 -27.65 -12.45 5.74
N ALA A 242 -27.62 -12.96 4.51
CA ALA A 242 -27.50 -12.18 3.28
C ALA A 242 -28.70 -11.25 3.06
N ASP A 243 -29.92 -11.74 3.32
CA ASP A 243 -31.17 -11.00 3.22
C ASP A 243 -31.27 -9.94 4.35
N ALA A 244 -30.84 -10.28 5.56
CA ALA A 244 -30.88 -9.38 6.71
C ALA A 244 -29.80 -8.27 6.67
N LEU A 245 -28.64 -8.51 6.03
CA LEU A 245 -27.50 -7.60 6.02
C LEU A 245 -26.96 -7.34 4.60
N PRO A 246 -27.62 -6.47 3.80
CA PRO A 246 -27.24 -6.21 2.41
C PRO A 246 -25.78 -5.75 2.22
N ASN A 247 -25.22 -4.96 3.15
CA ASN A 247 -23.82 -4.54 3.09
C ASN A 247 -22.84 -5.69 3.34
N LEU A 248 -23.20 -6.64 4.21
CA LEU A 248 -22.39 -7.85 4.46
C LEU A 248 -22.45 -8.79 3.25
N LYS A 249 -23.63 -8.92 2.63
CA LYS A 249 -23.78 -9.63 1.37
C LYS A 249 -22.92 -9.02 0.27
N LEU A 250 -22.98 -7.70 0.08
CA LEU A 250 -22.19 -7.00 -0.93
C LEU A 250 -20.68 -7.16 -0.68
N ALA A 251 -20.24 -7.11 0.58
CA ALA A 251 -18.85 -7.40 0.94
C ALA A 251 -18.44 -8.83 0.56
N ALA A 252 -19.29 -9.84 0.83
CA ALA A 252 -19.03 -11.23 0.43
C ALA A 252 -18.99 -11.41 -1.09
N ASP A 253 -19.93 -10.79 -1.84
CA ASP A 253 -19.95 -10.81 -3.30
C ASP A 253 -18.67 -10.17 -3.90
N LEU A 254 -18.17 -9.09 -3.31
CA LEU A 254 -16.92 -8.43 -3.70
C LEU A 254 -15.68 -9.25 -3.36
N VAL A 255 -15.61 -9.89 -2.18
CA VAL A 255 -14.53 -10.83 -1.83
C VAL A 255 -14.49 -11.98 -2.84
N ASN A 256 -15.64 -12.57 -3.17
CA ASN A 256 -15.73 -13.66 -4.14
C ASN A 256 -15.35 -13.21 -5.56
N THR A 257 -15.68 -11.96 -5.92
CA THR A 257 -15.24 -11.33 -7.18
C THR A 257 -13.71 -11.20 -7.23
N GLY A 258 -13.08 -10.74 -6.14
CA GLY A 258 -11.63 -10.68 -5.99
C GLY A 258 -10.96 -12.05 -6.07
N LEU A 259 -11.47 -13.04 -5.33
CA LEU A 259 -10.96 -14.42 -5.35
C LEU A 259 -11.08 -15.07 -6.74
N LYS A 260 -12.19 -14.88 -7.45
CA LYS A 260 -12.37 -15.35 -8.83
C LYS A 260 -11.37 -14.70 -9.79
N GLY A 261 -11.24 -13.37 -9.74
CA GLY A 261 -10.26 -12.64 -10.55
C GLY A 261 -8.81 -13.03 -10.23
N MET A 262 -8.49 -13.37 -8.97
CA MET A 262 -7.20 -13.91 -8.60
C MET A 262 -6.91 -15.28 -9.21
N ARG A 263 -7.87 -16.23 -9.16
CA ARG A 263 -7.71 -17.55 -9.78
C ARG A 263 -7.54 -17.42 -11.31
N GLU A 264 -8.30 -16.53 -11.95
CA GLU A 264 -8.14 -16.21 -13.37
C GLU A 264 -6.77 -15.60 -13.69
N GLY A 265 -6.33 -14.61 -12.89
CA GLY A 265 -5.05 -13.92 -13.07
C GLY A 265 -3.84 -14.82 -12.86
N VAL A 266 -3.84 -15.70 -11.85
CA VAL A 266 -2.78 -16.69 -11.61
C VAL A 266 -2.70 -17.71 -12.76
N ASN A 267 -3.84 -18.20 -13.24
CA ASN A 267 -3.90 -19.10 -14.39
C ASN A 267 -3.36 -18.44 -15.67
N ALA A 268 -3.74 -17.19 -15.92
CA ALA A 268 -3.24 -16.40 -17.05
C ALA A 268 -1.73 -16.14 -16.96
N PHE A 269 -1.24 -15.80 -15.77
CA PHE A 269 0.19 -15.56 -15.50
C PHE A 269 1.02 -16.83 -15.74
N THR A 270 0.59 -17.95 -15.15
CA THR A 270 1.23 -19.26 -15.34
C THR A 270 1.26 -19.66 -16.82
N THR A 271 0.16 -19.42 -17.55
CA THR A 271 0.07 -19.67 -19.00
C THR A 271 1.09 -18.82 -19.76
N ALA A 272 1.14 -17.51 -19.50
CA ALA A 272 2.04 -16.59 -20.20
C ALA A 272 3.53 -16.86 -19.90
N CYS A 273 3.84 -17.27 -18.67
CA CYS A 273 5.18 -17.74 -18.27
C CYS A 273 5.58 -19.05 -18.96
N ASN A 274 4.63 -19.94 -19.26
CA ASN A 274 4.89 -21.20 -19.97
C ASN A 274 4.99 -21.03 -21.49
N THR A 275 4.31 -20.03 -22.06
CA THR A 275 4.46 -19.66 -23.48
C THR A 275 5.61 -18.68 -23.75
N GLY A 276 6.34 -18.25 -22.71
CA GLY A 276 7.47 -17.33 -22.82
C GLY A 276 7.06 -15.90 -23.21
N SER A 277 5.81 -15.50 -22.95
CA SER A 277 5.24 -14.21 -23.37
C SER A 277 4.60 -13.36 -22.24
N PRO A 278 5.11 -13.38 -20.98
CA PRO A 278 4.46 -12.67 -19.87
C PRO A 278 4.34 -11.17 -20.11
N GLY A 279 5.32 -10.52 -20.75
CA GLY A 279 5.24 -9.08 -21.03
C GLY A 279 4.18 -8.67 -22.05
N ILE A 280 3.81 -9.57 -22.98
CA ILE A 280 2.69 -9.32 -23.91
C ILE A 280 1.37 -9.46 -23.15
N ALA A 281 1.19 -10.56 -22.42
CA ALA A 281 -0.01 -10.80 -21.62
C ALA A 281 -0.24 -9.73 -20.53
N ALA A 282 0.83 -9.11 -20.01
CA ALA A 282 0.74 -8.06 -19.00
C ALA A 282 -0.06 -6.82 -19.45
N GLN A 283 -0.17 -6.56 -20.76
CA GLN A 283 -0.96 -5.44 -21.29
C GLN A 283 -2.46 -5.63 -20.99
N ASP A 284 -2.96 -6.85 -21.16
CA ASP A 284 -4.37 -7.20 -20.93
C ASP A 284 -4.67 -7.53 -19.45
N TRP A 285 -3.69 -8.08 -18.73
CA TRP A 285 -3.90 -8.63 -17.39
C TRP A 285 -3.55 -7.70 -16.24
N LEU A 286 -2.64 -6.73 -16.39
CA LEU A 286 -2.36 -5.75 -15.33
C LEU A 286 -3.61 -4.90 -14.98
N PRO A 287 -4.42 -4.40 -15.94
CA PRO A 287 -5.68 -3.71 -15.61
C PRO A 287 -6.67 -4.60 -14.84
N ARG A 288 -6.73 -5.90 -15.18
CA ARG A 288 -7.62 -6.87 -14.50
C ARG A 288 -7.15 -7.16 -13.08
N ALA A 289 -5.83 -7.25 -12.84
CA ALA A 289 -5.27 -7.41 -11.51
C ALA A 289 -5.55 -6.17 -10.61
N ASN A 290 -5.60 -4.96 -11.18
CA ASN A 290 -6.03 -3.78 -10.44
C ASN A 290 -7.51 -3.80 -10.05
N LEU A 291 -8.40 -4.35 -10.89
CA LEU A 291 -9.82 -4.53 -10.54
C LEU A 291 -10.02 -5.52 -9.37
N VAL A 292 -9.15 -6.52 -9.25
CA VAL A 292 -9.13 -7.45 -8.11
C VAL A 292 -8.83 -6.72 -6.80
N VAL A 293 -7.81 -5.85 -6.78
CA VAL A 293 -7.51 -5.02 -5.59
C VAL A 293 -8.69 -4.13 -5.25
N GLN A 294 -9.29 -3.46 -6.24
CA GLN A 294 -10.47 -2.61 -6.01
C GLN A 294 -11.64 -3.39 -5.40
N ALA A 295 -11.86 -4.65 -5.79
CA ALA A 295 -12.89 -5.51 -5.20
C ALA A 295 -12.61 -5.79 -3.71
N PHE A 296 -11.36 -6.14 -3.35
CA PHE A 296 -10.98 -6.34 -1.95
C PHE A 296 -11.01 -5.05 -1.12
N GLU A 297 -10.58 -3.91 -1.68
CA GLU A 297 -10.65 -2.60 -1.02
C GLU A 297 -12.11 -2.17 -0.77
N GLN A 298 -13.00 -2.34 -1.74
CA GLN A 298 -14.43 -2.05 -1.59
C GLN A 298 -15.09 -2.96 -0.54
N ALA A 299 -14.75 -4.26 -0.53
CA ALA A 299 -15.22 -5.19 0.49
C ALA A 299 -14.74 -4.76 1.89
N ALA A 300 -13.46 -4.44 2.06
CA ALA A 300 -12.89 -4.00 3.34
C ALA A 300 -13.63 -2.77 3.88
N ASN A 301 -13.90 -1.78 3.03
CA ASN A 301 -14.62 -0.57 3.40
C ASN A 301 -16.07 -0.85 3.87
N LEU A 302 -16.75 -1.83 3.27
CA LEU A 302 -18.09 -2.25 3.71
C LEU A 302 -18.07 -3.01 5.04
N LEU A 303 -16.99 -3.71 5.36
CA LEU A 303 -16.83 -4.43 6.62
C LEU A 303 -16.51 -3.52 7.82
N VAL A 304 -15.81 -2.40 7.62
CA VAL A 304 -15.45 -1.46 8.70
C VAL A 304 -16.61 -1.09 9.64
N PRO A 305 -17.80 -0.64 9.16
CA PRO A 305 -18.92 -0.29 10.03
C PRO A 305 -19.62 -1.50 10.67
N LEU A 306 -19.35 -2.73 10.22
CA LEU A 306 -19.99 -3.96 10.69
C LEU A 306 -19.21 -4.68 11.82
N ARG A 307 -18.10 -4.11 12.27
CA ARG A 307 -17.25 -4.64 13.37
C ARG A 307 -17.62 -4.12 14.76
N GLY A 308 -18.65 -3.27 14.87
CA GLY A 308 -19.09 -2.62 16.10
C GLY A 308 -20.23 -3.35 16.80
#